data_AF-A0A392SJ14-F1
#
_entry.id   AF-A0A392SJ14-F1
#
_cell.length_a   1.000
_cell.length_b   1.000
_cell.length_c   1.000
_cell.angle_alpha   90.00
_cell.angle_beta   90.00
_cell.angle_gamma   90.00
#
_symmetry.space_group_name_H-M   'P 1'
#
loop_
_entity.id
_entity.type
_entity.pdbx_description
1 polymer ?
#
loop_
_entity_poly.entity_id
_entity_poly.type
_entity_poly.pdbx_seq_one_letter_code
_entity_poly.pdbx_strand_id
1 'polypeptide(L)' 'MWQRRWMETLKDFDFTLQYHPGKANVVADALRRKSVSACSAVMASQRELLEMFRDLHLTVKFAPGALK' A
#
# COMPACT_ATOMS: atom_id res chain seq x y z
N MET A 1 -10.68 -9.92 7.69
CA MET A 1 -11.42 -10.27 6.45
C MET A 1 -10.59 -10.14 5.16
N TRP A 2 -9.38 -9.58 5.17
CA TRP A 2 -8.57 -9.45 3.94
C TRP A 2 -7.96 -10.76 3.44
N GLN A 3 -7.57 -11.67 4.33
CA GLN A 3 -7.01 -12.97 3.93
C GLN A 3 -7.90 -13.74 2.94
N ARG A 4 -9.23 -13.79 3.17
CA ARG A 4 -10.14 -14.48 2.23
C ARG A 4 -10.17 -13.83 0.84
N ARG A 5 -10.25 -12.50 0.77
CA ARG A 5 -10.24 -11.77 -0.51
C ARG A 5 -8.94 -12.01 -1.28
N TRP A 6 -7.80 -12.05 -0.58
CA TRP A 6 -6.51 -12.37 -1.21
C TRP A 6 -6.44 -13.81 -1.71
N MET A 7 -6.97 -14.77 -0.95
CA MET A 7 -7.02 -16.18 -1.39
C MET A 7 -7.90 -16.36 -2.63
N GLU A 8 -9.02 -15.63 -2.72
CA GLU A 8 -9.88 -15.63 -3.91
C GLU A 8 -9.20 -15.06 -5.16
N THR A 9 -8.36 -14.04 -5.00
CA THR A 9 -7.58 -13.47 -6.13
C THR A 9 -6.41 -14.36 -6.54
N LEU A 10 -5.76 -14.99 -5.57
CA LEU A 10 -4.57 -15.79 -5.82
C LEU A 10 -4.89 -17.13 -6.50
N LYS A 11 -6.09 -17.69 -6.31
CA LYS A 11 -6.49 -19.01 -6.85
C LYS A 11 -6.31 -19.16 -8.37
N ASP A 12 -6.35 -18.05 -9.11
CA ASP A 12 -6.29 -18.04 -10.57
C ASP A 12 -4.83 -18.02 -11.10
N PHE A 13 -3.86 -17.85 -10.20
CA PHE A 13 -2.44 -17.88 -10.53
C PHE A 13 -1.85 -19.26 -10.23
N ASP A 14 -0.99 -19.75 -11.12
CA ASP A 14 -0.16 -20.92 -10.82
C ASP A 14 1.07 -20.48 -10.02
N PHE A 15 0.97 -20.55 -8.68
CA PHE A 15 2.05 -20.20 -7.78
C PHE A 15 2.15 -21.19 -6.61
N THR A 16 3.37 -21.37 -6.11
CA THR A 16 3.62 -22.13 -4.88
C THR A 16 4.02 -21.18 -3.77
N LEU A 17 3.29 -21.20 -2.65
CA LEU A 17 3.65 -20.40 -1.48
C LEU A 17 4.88 -20.99 -0.80
N GLN A 18 6.02 -20.31 -0.90
CA GLN A 18 7.24 -20.73 -0.23
C GLN A 18 7.65 -19.71 0.84
N TYR A 19 7.60 -20.14 2.11
CA TYR A 19 8.04 -19.30 3.23
C TYR A 19 9.56 -19.35 3.36
N HIS A 20 10.19 -18.18 3.32
CA HIS A 20 11.63 -18.04 3.44
C HIS A 20 11.98 -17.21 4.68
N PRO A 21 12.24 -17.85 5.82
CA PRO A 21 12.65 -17.13 7.02
C PRO A 21 14.03 -16.47 6.81
N GLY A 22 14.13 -15.17 7.09
CA GLY A 22 15.41 -14.45 7.09
C GLY A 22 15.83 -13.87 5.73
N LYS A 23 16.99 -14.32 5.21
CA LYS A 23 17.84 -13.63 4.21
C LYS A 23 17.17 -13.36 2.86
N ALA A 24 16.12 -14.12 2.50
CA ALA A 24 15.36 -13.90 1.26
C ALA A 24 14.49 -12.64 1.29
N ASN A 25 14.13 -12.15 2.49
CA ASN A 25 13.35 -10.92 2.65
C ASN A 25 14.21 -9.65 2.57
N VAL A 26 15.54 -9.78 2.43
CA VAL A 26 16.47 -8.63 2.42
C VAL A 26 16.21 -7.71 1.23
N VAL A 27 15.92 -8.27 0.06
CA VAL A 27 15.63 -7.47 -1.15
C VAL A 27 14.31 -6.72 -0.98
N ALA A 28 13.25 -7.41 -0.54
CA ALA A 28 11.95 -6.80 -0.31
C ALA A 28 12.01 -5.74 0.81
N ASP A 29 12.74 -6.00 1.90
CA ASP A 29 12.91 -5.04 2.98
C ASP A 29 13.77 -3.83 2.56
N ALA A 30 14.83 -4.03 1.78
CA ALA A 30 15.62 -2.94 1.21
C ALA A 30 14.78 -2.05 0.26
N LEU A 31 13.95 -2.65 -0.60
CA LEU A 31 13.04 -1.93 -1.49
C LEU A 31 11.97 -1.16 -0.70
N ARG A 32 11.39 -1.77 0.34
CA ARG A 32 10.44 -1.11 1.24
C ARG A 32 11.06 0.09 1.95
N ARG A 33 12.30 -0.03 2.42
CA ARG A 33 13.01 1.11 3.05
C ARG A 33 13.28 2.24 2.05
N LYS A 34 13.62 1.91 0.79
CA LYS A 34 13.77 2.92 -0.28
C LYS A 34 12.45 3.62 -0.62
N SER A 35 11.34 2.89 -0.71
CA SER A 35 10.04 3.50 -1.00
C SER A 35 9.54 4.36 0.15
N VAL A 36 9.73 3.93 1.41
CA VAL A 36 9.36 4.73 2.59
C VAL A 36 10.20 6.00 2.68
N SER A 37 11.51 5.94 2.41
CA SER A 37 12.36 7.14 2.42
C SER A 37 12.02 8.11 1.27
N ALA A 38 11.82 7.61 0.04
CA ALA A 38 11.36 8.44 -1.07
C ALA A 38 9.98 9.07 -0.80
N CYS A 39 9.05 8.28 -0.25
CA CYS A 39 7.72 8.75 0.12
C CYS A 39 7.80 9.75 1.29
N SER A 40 8.73 9.60 2.23
CA SER A 40 8.90 10.55 3.34
C SER A 40 9.34 11.94 2.87
N ALA A 41 10.18 12.03 1.84
CA ALA A 41 10.57 13.32 1.26
C ALA A 41 9.39 14.02 0.57
N VAL A 42 8.57 13.26 -0.15
CA VAL A 42 7.34 13.76 -0.79
C VAL A 42 6.28 14.13 0.25
N MET A 43 6.12 13.33 1.32
CA MET A 43 5.20 13.63 2.42
C MET A 43 5.63 14.86 3.22
N ALA A 44 6.95 15.06 3.40
CA ALA A 44 7.49 16.24 4.05
C ALA A 44 7.23 17.51 3.23
N SER A 45 7.36 17.45 1.90
CA SER A 45 7.04 18.59 1.03
C SER A 45 5.53 18.82 0.86
N GLN A 46 4.71 17.79 1.02
CA GLN A 46 3.25 17.91 0.99
C GLN A 46 2.60 18.11 2.36
N ARG A 47 3.39 18.36 3.41
CA ARG A 47 2.89 18.48 4.80
C ARG A 47 1.86 19.61 4.97
N GLU A 48 2.12 20.80 4.42
CA GLU A 48 1.17 21.92 4.47
C GLU A 48 -0.14 21.60 3.74
N LEU A 49 -0.05 20.93 2.59
CA LEU A 49 -1.22 20.47 1.85
C LEU A 49 -2.04 19.48 2.68
N LEU A 50 -1.39 18.51 3.34
CA LEU A 50 -2.04 17.54 4.21
C LEU A 50 -2.69 18.19 5.44
N GLU A 51 -2.08 19.23 6.00
CA GLU A 51 -2.66 20.01 7.11
C GLU A 51 -3.92 20.76 6.63
N MET A 52 -3.86 21.43 5.47
CA MET A 52 -5.03 22.05 4.87
C MET A 52 -6.15 21.04 4.58
N PHE A 53 -5.82 19.84 4.08
CA PHE A 53 -6.81 18.77 3.86
C PHE A 53 -7.40 18.21 5.15
N ARG A 54 -6.65 18.22 6.26
CA ARG A 54 -7.15 17.76 7.57
C ARG A 54 -8.20 18.72 8.12
N ASP A 55 -7.97 20.02 7.95
CA ASP A 55 -8.87 21.07 8.43
C ASP A 55 -10.08 21.24 7.51
N LEU A 56 -9.92 20.88 6.23
CA LEU A 56 -11.01 20.81 5.28
C LEU A 56 -11.81 19.54 5.56
N HIS A 57 -12.96 19.70 6.23
CA HIS A 57 -13.91 18.65 6.57
C HIS A 57 -14.56 18.00 5.32
N LEU A 58 -13.74 17.37 4.49
CA LEU A 58 -14.14 16.84 3.20
C LEU A 58 -14.78 15.46 3.37
N THR A 59 -16.09 15.41 3.13
CA THR A 59 -16.81 14.15 3.01
C THR A 59 -16.49 13.53 1.65
N VAL A 60 -15.62 12.53 1.62
CA VAL A 60 -15.34 11.77 0.40
C VAL A 60 -16.54 10.87 0.08
N LYS A 61 -17.26 11.20 -1.00
CA LYS A 61 -18.32 10.34 -1.54
C LYS A 61 -17.75 9.52 -2.69
N PHE A 62 -17.61 8.22 -2.48
CA PHE A 62 -17.27 7.31 -3.56
C PHE A 62 -18.50 7.04 -4.41
N ALA A 63 -18.43 7.40 -5.70
CA ALA A 63 -19.45 7.00 -6.67
C ALA A 63 -19.32 5.49 -6.95
N PRO A 64 -20.42 4.72 -6.89
CA PRO A 64 -20.37 3.28 -7.15
C PRO A 64 -20.04 3.05 -8.63
N GLY A 65 -18.88 2.46 -8.90
CA GLY A 65 -18.45 2.04 -10.25
C GLY A 65 -17.04 2.44 -10.68
N ALA A 66 -16.29 3.17 -9.86
CA ALA A 66 -14.96 3.69 -10.24
C ALA A 66 -13.79 2.68 -10.16
N LEU A 67 -14.03 1.43 -9.76
CA LEU A 67 -13.02 0.37 -9.79
C LEU A 67 -13.55 -0.79 -10.64
N LYS A 68 -13.18 -0.77 -11.93
CA LYS A 68 -13.18 -1.95 -12.79
C LYS A 68 -11.90 -2.72 -12.56
#